data_AF-A0A378V3T0-F1
#
_entry.id   AF-A0A378V3T0-F1
#
_cell.length_a   1.000
_cell.length_b   1.000
_cell.length_c   1.000
_cell.angle_alpha   90.00
_cell.angle_beta   90.00
_cell.angle_gamma   90.00
#
_symmetry.space_group_name_H-M   'P 1'
#
loop_
_entity.id
_entity.type
_entity.pdbx_description
1 polymer ?
#
loop_
_entity_poly.entity_id
_entity_poly.type
_entity_poly.pdbx_seq_one_letter_code
_entity_poly.pdbx_strand_id
1 'polypeptide(L)'
;MLVDAPVGNPSDFRTVIEHRSDVRLDGVDAFDGFLVVSYRSEALPKMALWPLTADGYGTREELTFDSELTAAGMGGNPNWSTPKLRIGATSFITPARIYDLDLATGERTLLREQPVLGGYRPEDYVERRDWAVASDGARIPLSIIHRAGLQFPAPALIYGYGAYESCEDPRFSIARLSLLDRGMVFVIAHVRGGGELGRPWYEHGKLLEKTNTFTDFIASARHLVDTGVTRPQNLVALGGSAGGLLMGAVANMARNCSPEFWPRCRSSMR
;
A
#
# COMPACT_ATOMS: atom_id res chain seq x y z
N MET A 1 -1.46 -19.54 5.32
CA MET A 1 -1.45 -20.77 4.50
C MET A 1 -2.71 -20.80 3.67
N LEU A 2 -2.67 -21.48 2.53
CA LEU A 2 -3.85 -21.88 1.76
C LEU A 2 -3.93 -23.40 1.76
N VAL A 3 -5.14 -23.93 1.87
CA VAL A 3 -5.41 -25.38 1.88
C VAL A 3 -6.47 -25.72 0.83
N ASP A 4 -6.43 -26.94 0.30
CA ASP A 4 -7.55 -27.55 -0.42
C ASP A 4 -8.07 -28.77 0.36
N ALA A 5 -9.36 -29.07 0.19
CA ALA A 5 -10.02 -30.16 0.91
C ALA A 5 -11.18 -30.74 0.10
N PRO A 6 -11.50 -32.04 0.24
CA PRO A 6 -12.70 -32.62 -0.33
C PRO A 6 -13.97 -31.97 0.25
N VAL A 7 -14.93 -31.62 -0.61
CA VAL A 7 -16.22 -31.02 -0.18
C VAL A 7 -16.95 -31.92 0.83
N GLY A 8 -16.90 -33.24 0.63
CA GLY A 8 -17.53 -34.21 1.53
C GLY A 8 -16.78 -34.45 2.84
N ASN A 9 -15.53 -34.00 2.98
CA ASN A 9 -14.74 -34.13 4.20
C ASN A 9 -13.74 -32.96 4.36
N PRO A 10 -14.19 -31.76 4.75
CA PRO A 10 -13.33 -30.57 4.80
C PRO A 10 -12.18 -30.63 5.81
N SER A 11 -12.22 -31.58 6.76
CA SER A 11 -11.15 -31.80 7.73
C SER A 11 -9.95 -32.53 7.14
N ASP A 12 -10.13 -33.24 6.01
CA ASP A 12 -9.07 -33.94 5.28
C ASP A 12 -8.41 -32.99 4.27
N PHE A 13 -7.86 -31.90 4.80
CA PHE A 13 -7.23 -30.85 3.99
C PHE A 13 -5.74 -31.09 3.86
N ARG A 14 -5.14 -30.57 2.78
CA ARG A 14 -3.69 -30.45 2.63
C ARG A 14 -3.31 -29.01 2.35
N THR A 15 -2.10 -28.64 2.76
CA THR A 15 -1.54 -27.32 2.47
C THR A 15 -1.12 -27.24 1.01
N VAL A 16 -1.56 -26.19 0.32
CA VAL A 16 -1.19 -25.88 -1.07
C VAL A 16 -0.34 -24.62 -1.19
N ILE A 17 -0.45 -23.69 -0.24
CA ILE A 17 0.49 -22.59 -0.06
C ILE A 17 0.90 -22.53 1.40
N GLU A 18 2.18 -22.74 1.67
CA GLU A 18 2.74 -22.66 3.02
C GLU A 18 2.57 -21.28 3.64
N HIS A 19 2.53 -21.23 4.98
CA HIS A 19 2.54 -19.96 5.68
C HIS A 19 3.90 -19.27 5.54
N ARG A 20 3.86 -17.97 5.27
CA ARG A 20 4.98 -17.04 5.31
C ARG A 20 4.60 -15.87 6.20
N SER A 21 5.47 -15.48 7.11
CA SER A 21 5.20 -14.39 8.06
C SER A 21 5.20 -13.01 7.39
N ASP A 22 5.86 -12.90 6.23
CA ASP A 22 6.03 -11.69 5.43
C ASP A 22 5.03 -11.57 4.26
N VAL A 23 4.08 -12.52 4.14
CA VAL A 23 3.06 -12.53 3.09
C VAL A 23 1.67 -12.71 3.71
N ARG A 24 0.74 -11.82 3.36
CA ARG A 24 -0.69 -11.99 3.68
C ARG A 24 -1.40 -12.59 2.48
N LEU A 25 -2.13 -13.69 2.65
CA LEU A 25 -3.11 -14.09 1.64
C LEU A 25 -4.41 -13.32 1.91
N ASP A 26 -4.86 -12.54 0.93
CA ASP A 26 -6.10 -11.76 1.01
C ASP A 26 -7.30 -12.59 0.54
N GLY A 27 -7.10 -13.42 -0.49
CA GLY A 27 -8.17 -14.26 -1.02
C GLY A 27 -7.72 -15.15 -2.17
N VAL A 28 -8.64 -16.02 -2.57
CA VAL A 28 -8.52 -16.88 -3.75
C VAL A 28 -9.84 -16.85 -4.51
N ASP A 29 -9.77 -16.52 -5.79
CA ASP A 29 -10.88 -16.63 -6.72
C ASP A 29 -10.68 -17.87 -7.59
N ALA A 30 -11.70 -18.72 -7.73
CA ALA A 30 -11.63 -19.94 -8.53
C ALA A 30 -12.41 -19.81 -9.83
N PHE A 31 -11.86 -20.39 -10.90
CA PHE A 31 -12.44 -20.48 -12.24
C PHE A 31 -12.31 -21.93 -12.76
N ASP A 32 -12.93 -22.23 -13.90
CA ASP A 32 -12.97 -23.58 -14.47
C ASP A 32 -11.59 -24.20 -14.77
N GLY A 33 -10.58 -23.37 -15.06
CA GLY A 33 -9.23 -23.81 -15.41
C GLY A 33 -8.10 -23.15 -14.62
N PHE A 34 -8.38 -22.28 -13.66
CA PHE A 34 -7.33 -21.56 -12.92
C PHE A 34 -7.86 -20.96 -11.61
N LEU A 35 -6.94 -20.59 -10.72
CA LEU A 35 -7.18 -19.76 -9.56
C LEU A 35 -6.49 -18.41 -9.73
N VAL A 36 -7.03 -17.38 -9.08
CA VAL A 36 -6.32 -16.12 -8.83
C VAL A 36 -6.05 -16.03 -7.34
N VAL A 37 -4.79 -15.96 -6.96
CA VAL A 37 -4.38 -15.76 -5.57
C VAL A 37 -4.08 -14.29 -5.37
N SER A 38 -4.87 -13.62 -4.54
CA SER A 38 -4.63 -12.24 -4.11
C SER A 38 -3.89 -12.25 -2.78
N TYR A 39 -2.77 -11.54 -2.71
CA TYR A 39 -1.92 -11.51 -1.52
C TYR A 39 -1.18 -10.19 -1.40
N ARG A 40 -0.57 -9.96 -0.24
CA ARG A 40 0.28 -8.81 0.02
C ARG A 40 1.69 -9.24 0.33
N SER A 41 2.65 -8.54 -0.26
CA SER A 41 4.07 -8.68 0.03
C SER A 41 4.75 -7.34 -0.21
N GLU A 42 5.74 -7.01 0.62
CA GLU A 42 6.48 -5.75 0.50
C GLU A 42 5.57 -4.50 0.48
N ALA A 43 4.52 -4.54 1.31
CA ALA A 43 3.52 -3.49 1.49
C ALA A 43 2.52 -3.27 0.35
N LEU A 44 2.52 -4.10 -0.70
CA LEU A 44 1.62 -3.94 -1.84
C LEU A 44 0.69 -5.12 -2.06
N PRO A 45 -0.51 -4.88 -2.60
CA PRO A 45 -1.37 -5.93 -3.12
C PRO A 45 -0.76 -6.48 -4.42
N LYS A 46 -0.75 -7.80 -4.50
CA LYS A 46 -0.24 -8.60 -5.60
C LYS A 46 -1.29 -9.62 -5.99
N MET A 47 -1.25 -10.04 -7.24
CA MET A 47 -2.09 -11.10 -7.78
C MET A 47 -1.22 -12.10 -8.51
N ALA A 48 -1.54 -13.37 -8.38
CA ALA A 48 -0.94 -14.40 -9.19
C ALA A 48 -1.99 -15.31 -9.81
N LEU A 49 -1.81 -15.61 -11.09
CA LEU A 49 -2.55 -16.64 -11.79
C LEU A 49 -1.99 -18.00 -11.40
N TRP A 50 -2.87 -18.96 -11.19
CA TRP A 50 -2.46 -20.31 -10.83
C TRP A 50 -3.28 -21.33 -11.64
N PRO A 51 -2.74 -21.85 -12.75
CA PRO A 51 -3.46 -22.78 -13.60
C PRO A 51 -3.85 -24.05 -12.87
N LEU A 52 -5.03 -24.58 -13.20
CA LEU A 52 -5.46 -25.92 -12.82
C LEU A 52 -5.21 -26.86 -14.00
N THR A 53 -4.54 -27.97 -13.72
CA THR A 53 -4.14 -28.99 -14.69
C THR A 53 -4.75 -30.34 -14.31
N ALA A 54 -4.67 -31.32 -15.20
CA ALA A 54 -5.13 -32.69 -14.91
C ALA A 54 -4.42 -33.29 -13.69
N ASP A 55 -3.18 -32.89 -13.43
CA ASP A 55 -2.34 -33.38 -12.33
C ASP A 55 -2.46 -32.52 -11.05
N GLY A 56 -3.36 -31.52 -11.04
CA GLY A 56 -3.57 -30.59 -9.94
C GLY A 56 -3.11 -29.18 -10.24
N TYR A 57 -2.39 -28.54 -9.32
CA TYR A 57 -1.97 -27.15 -9.44
C TYR A 57 -0.75 -26.98 -10.35
N GLY A 58 -0.86 -26.12 -11.36
CA GLY A 58 0.25 -25.74 -12.25
C GLY A 58 1.24 -24.78 -11.58
N THR A 59 2.06 -24.11 -12.40
CA THR A 59 3.00 -23.08 -11.91
C THR A 59 2.26 -21.77 -11.69
N ARG A 60 2.42 -21.19 -10.51
CA ARG A 60 1.84 -19.88 -10.17
C ARG A 60 2.66 -18.74 -10.78
N GLU A 61 2.01 -17.82 -11.46
CA GLU A 61 2.63 -16.68 -12.15
C GLU A 61 2.12 -15.34 -11.60
N GLU A 62 3.01 -14.52 -11.06
CA GLU A 62 2.68 -13.18 -10.53
C GLU A 62 2.41 -12.20 -11.68
N LEU A 63 1.31 -11.44 -11.57
CA LEU A 63 1.00 -10.36 -12.49
C LEU A 63 1.85 -9.14 -12.16
N THR A 64 2.78 -8.78 -13.04
CA THR A 64 3.71 -7.66 -12.85
C THR A 64 3.22 -6.36 -13.51
N PHE A 65 3.69 -5.20 -13.03
CA PHE A 65 3.37 -3.89 -13.59
C PHE A 65 4.65 -3.05 -13.68
N ASP A 66 4.64 -2.02 -14.54
CA ASP A 66 5.84 -1.21 -14.81
C ASP A 66 6.30 -0.41 -13.59
N SER A 67 5.36 0.08 -12.77
CA SER A 67 5.67 0.82 -11.54
C SER A 67 5.72 -0.12 -10.34
N GLU A 68 6.78 0.01 -9.54
CA GLU A 68 6.94 -0.68 -8.26
C GLU A 68 5.78 -0.38 -7.31
N LEU A 69 5.18 0.82 -7.33
CA LEU A 69 4.09 1.19 -6.42
C LEU A 69 2.69 0.91 -6.98
N THR A 70 2.58 0.10 -8.02
CA THR A 70 1.27 -0.26 -8.57
C THR A 70 0.47 -1.08 -7.56
N ALA A 71 -0.71 -0.58 -7.21
CA ALA A 71 -1.73 -1.34 -6.51
C ALA A 71 -2.69 -1.92 -7.55
N ALA A 72 -2.76 -3.26 -7.62
CA ALA A 72 -3.65 -3.96 -8.53
C ALA A 72 -4.51 -4.98 -7.79
N GLY A 73 -5.71 -5.20 -8.32
CA GLY A 73 -6.69 -6.11 -7.72
C GLY A 73 -7.70 -6.61 -8.74
N MET A 74 -8.44 -7.63 -8.32
CA MET A 74 -9.52 -8.22 -9.12
C MET A 74 -10.65 -7.23 -9.35
N GLY A 75 -11.13 -7.16 -10.59
CA GLY A 75 -12.42 -6.57 -10.93
C GLY A 75 -13.56 -7.58 -10.79
N GLY A 76 -14.77 -7.19 -11.21
CA GLY A 76 -15.90 -8.12 -11.26
C GLY A 76 -15.74 -9.15 -12.39
N ASN A 77 -15.65 -10.43 -12.03
CA ASN A 77 -15.50 -11.57 -12.95
C ASN A 77 -16.59 -12.63 -12.69
N PRO A 78 -17.84 -12.41 -13.14
CA PRO A 78 -18.98 -13.29 -12.79
C PRO A 78 -19.03 -14.59 -13.59
N ASN A 79 -18.30 -14.68 -14.70
CA ASN A 79 -18.31 -15.85 -15.57
C ASN A 79 -17.33 -16.90 -15.07
N TRP A 80 -17.83 -18.08 -14.70
CA TRP A 80 -17.05 -19.22 -14.25
C TRP A 80 -16.01 -19.69 -15.27
N SER A 81 -16.43 -19.76 -16.54
CA SER A 81 -15.58 -20.04 -17.69
C SER A 81 -15.35 -18.73 -18.43
N THR A 82 -14.13 -18.23 -18.42
CA THR A 82 -13.77 -16.97 -19.06
C THR A 82 -12.39 -17.06 -19.70
N PRO A 83 -12.23 -16.60 -20.95
CA PRO A 83 -10.93 -16.50 -21.59
C PRO A 83 -10.12 -15.28 -21.10
N LYS A 84 -10.77 -14.36 -20.37
CA LYS A 84 -10.19 -13.09 -19.93
C LYS A 84 -10.48 -12.81 -18.46
N LEU A 85 -9.53 -12.17 -17.80
CA LEU A 85 -9.64 -11.73 -16.42
C LEU A 85 -9.70 -10.20 -16.35
N ARG A 86 -10.74 -9.67 -15.74
CA ARG A 86 -10.85 -8.23 -15.48
C ARG A 86 -10.07 -7.84 -14.24
N ILE A 87 -9.11 -6.95 -14.40
CA ILE A 87 -8.28 -6.43 -13.33
C ILE A 87 -8.32 -4.90 -13.28
N GLY A 88 -8.26 -4.35 -12.07
CA GLY A 88 -8.07 -2.93 -11.82
C GLY A 88 -6.64 -2.65 -11.38
N ALA A 89 -6.07 -1.54 -11.82
CA ALA A 89 -4.75 -1.08 -11.38
C ALA A 89 -4.71 0.44 -11.22
N THR A 90 -3.91 0.92 -10.28
CA THR A 90 -3.61 2.33 -10.06
C THR A 90 -2.24 2.47 -9.38
N SER A 91 -1.68 3.66 -9.38
CA SER A 91 -0.54 4.04 -8.54
C SER A 91 -0.70 5.49 -8.13
N PHE A 92 0.31 6.14 -7.54
CA PHE A 92 0.19 7.59 -7.32
C PHE A 92 0.22 8.41 -8.62
N ILE A 93 0.84 7.89 -9.68
CA ILE A 93 0.93 8.54 -11.00
C ILE A 93 0.06 7.89 -12.08
N THR A 94 -0.54 6.73 -11.80
CA THR A 94 -1.43 6.05 -12.74
C THR A 94 -2.87 6.19 -12.26
N PRO A 95 -3.72 6.98 -12.95
CA PRO A 95 -5.17 7.01 -12.69
C PRO A 95 -5.76 5.61 -12.73
N ALA A 96 -6.93 5.41 -12.12
CA ALA A 96 -7.54 4.09 -12.09
C ALA A 96 -7.75 3.55 -13.53
N ARG A 97 -7.14 2.42 -13.82
CA ARG A 97 -7.24 1.69 -15.08
C ARG A 97 -7.93 0.36 -14.88
N ILE A 98 -8.75 -0.02 -15.85
CA ILE A 98 -9.39 -1.34 -15.94
C ILE A 98 -8.88 -2.02 -17.19
N TYR A 99 -8.37 -3.24 -17.03
CA TYR A 99 -7.87 -4.07 -18.10
C TYR A 99 -8.66 -5.36 -18.20
N ASP A 100 -8.74 -5.91 -19.41
CA ASP A 100 -8.92 -7.34 -19.61
C ASP A 100 -7.55 -7.96 -19.88
N LEU A 101 -7.18 -8.94 -19.06
CA LEU A 101 -6.02 -9.81 -19.28
C LEU A 101 -6.48 -11.05 -20.05
N ASP A 102 -5.96 -11.25 -21.25
CA ASP A 102 -6.16 -12.47 -22.01
C ASP A 102 -5.31 -13.61 -21.41
N LEU A 103 -5.96 -14.68 -20.98
CA LEU A 103 -5.31 -15.75 -20.21
C LEU A 103 -4.46 -16.68 -21.07
N ALA A 104 -4.69 -16.71 -22.39
CA ALA A 104 -3.92 -17.54 -23.31
C ALA A 104 -2.61 -16.87 -23.72
N THR A 105 -2.62 -15.54 -23.87
CA THR A 105 -1.49 -14.75 -24.38
C THR A 105 -0.77 -13.94 -23.30
N GLY A 106 -1.42 -13.66 -22.17
CA GLY A 106 -0.94 -12.73 -21.16
C GLY A 106 -1.10 -11.25 -21.56
N GLU A 107 -1.71 -10.94 -22.70
CA GLU A 107 -1.89 -9.58 -23.18
C GLU A 107 -2.94 -8.82 -22.36
N ARG A 108 -2.67 -7.55 -22.04
CA ARG A 108 -3.60 -6.66 -21.34
C ARG A 108 -4.22 -5.65 -22.28
N THR A 109 -5.53 -5.74 -22.50
CA THR A 109 -6.31 -4.72 -23.21
C THR A 109 -6.82 -3.67 -22.22
N LEU A 110 -6.41 -2.41 -22.37
CA LEU A 110 -6.96 -1.30 -21.58
C LEU A 110 -8.41 -1.02 -22.01
N LEU A 111 -9.35 -1.17 -21.09
CA LEU A 111 -10.77 -0.92 -21.35
C LEU A 111 -11.21 0.48 -20.93
N ARG A 112 -10.67 0.95 -19.80
CA ARG A 112 -11.01 2.24 -19.24
C ARG A 112 -9.83 2.79 -18.46
N GLU A 113 -9.56 4.07 -18.68
CA GLU A 113 -8.74 4.89 -17.79
C GLU A 113 -9.63 6.01 -17.23
N GLN A 114 -9.49 6.31 -15.93
CA GLN A 114 -10.17 7.46 -15.34
C GLN A 114 -9.61 8.76 -15.94
N PRO A 115 -10.42 9.58 -16.63
CA PRO A 115 -9.93 10.82 -17.19
C PRO A 115 -9.53 11.79 -16.07
N VAL A 116 -8.41 12.47 -16.26
CA VAL A 116 -7.92 13.52 -15.37
C VAL A 116 -7.94 14.84 -16.11
N LEU A 117 -8.77 15.77 -15.65
CA LEU A 117 -8.90 17.09 -16.25
C LEU A 117 -7.70 17.97 -15.87
N GLY A 118 -7.41 18.99 -16.68
CA GLY A 118 -6.37 19.99 -16.36
C GLY A 118 -4.97 19.67 -16.86
N GLY A 119 -4.83 18.78 -17.86
CA GLY A 119 -3.55 18.55 -18.55
C GLY A 119 -2.56 17.69 -17.76
N TYR A 120 -3.06 16.82 -16.90
CA TYR A 120 -2.27 15.85 -16.14
C TYR A 120 -1.40 14.98 -17.05
N ARG A 121 -0.13 14.86 -16.70
CA ARG A 121 0.85 14.02 -17.38
C ARG A 121 1.62 13.20 -16.34
N PRO A 122 1.59 11.85 -16.38
CA PRO A 122 2.29 11.01 -15.40
C PRO A 122 3.78 11.34 -15.26
N GLU A 123 4.44 11.71 -16.36
CA GLU A 123 5.86 12.07 -16.40
C GLU A 123 6.22 13.36 -15.64
N ASP A 124 5.22 14.17 -15.29
CA ASP A 124 5.43 15.35 -14.44
C ASP A 124 5.66 14.96 -12.96
N TYR A 125 5.50 13.69 -12.61
CA TYR A 125 5.58 13.18 -11.24
C TYR A 125 6.51 11.98 -11.13
N VAL A 126 7.12 11.84 -9.95
CA VAL A 126 7.97 10.71 -9.60
C VAL A 126 7.38 10.07 -8.36
N GLU A 127 7.13 8.76 -8.43
CA GLU A 127 6.79 7.95 -7.28
C GLU A 127 7.95 6.98 -6.96
N ARG A 128 8.21 6.76 -5.67
CA ARG A 128 9.28 5.87 -5.23
C ARG A 128 8.98 5.27 -3.86
N ARG A 129 9.61 4.13 -3.58
CA ARG A 129 9.65 3.55 -2.24
C ARG A 129 10.83 4.08 -1.44
N ASP A 130 10.66 4.11 -0.13
CA ASP A 130 11.72 4.29 0.86
C ASP A 130 11.43 3.43 2.09
N TRP A 131 12.38 3.31 3.01
CA TRP A 131 12.26 2.50 4.22
C TRP A 131 12.84 3.24 5.42
N ALA A 132 11.98 3.63 6.35
CA ALA A 132 12.43 4.10 7.67
C ALA A 132 12.75 2.90 8.58
N VAL A 133 13.52 3.12 9.63
CA VAL A 133 13.86 2.09 10.62
C VAL A 133 13.38 2.53 12.00
N ALA A 134 12.50 1.73 12.61
CA ALA A 134 12.05 1.92 13.98
C ALA A 134 13.16 1.60 14.99
N SER A 135 12.99 2.04 16.23
CA SER A 135 13.98 1.81 17.31
C SER A 135 14.20 0.33 17.64
N ASP A 136 13.23 -0.53 17.36
CA ASP A 136 13.32 -1.99 17.52
C ASP A 136 13.82 -2.71 16.25
N GLY A 137 14.26 -1.95 15.23
CA GLY A 137 14.79 -2.47 13.98
C GLY A 137 13.75 -2.79 12.92
N ALA A 138 12.44 -2.62 13.20
CA ALA A 138 11.42 -2.81 12.19
C ALA A 138 11.60 -1.84 11.01
N ARG A 139 11.59 -2.37 9.78
CA ARG A 139 11.69 -1.56 8.56
C ARG A 139 10.28 -1.14 8.15
N ILE A 140 10.00 0.16 8.24
CA ILE A 140 8.70 0.75 7.92
C ILE A 140 8.71 1.22 6.46
N PRO A 141 7.89 0.62 5.58
CA PRO A 141 7.81 1.06 4.20
C PRO A 141 7.21 2.46 4.11
N LEU A 142 7.73 3.26 3.19
CA LEU A 142 7.21 4.56 2.81
C LEU A 142 6.90 4.56 1.31
N SER A 143 5.71 5.01 0.94
CA SER A 143 5.38 5.31 -0.47
C SER A 143 5.39 6.82 -0.66
N ILE A 144 6.26 7.31 -1.55
CA ILE A 144 6.52 8.73 -1.73
C ILE A 144 6.15 9.14 -3.15
N ILE A 145 5.51 10.30 -3.31
CA ILE A 145 5.30 10.97 -4.60
C ILE A 145 5.62 12.47 -4.50
N HIS A 146 6.23 13.01 -5.54
CA HIS A 146 6.47 14.44 -5.73
C HIS A 146 6.51 14.81 -7.22
N ARG A 147 6.55 16.11 -7.53
CA ARG A 147 6.75 16.60 -8.89
C ARG A 147 8.17 16.29 -9.38
N ALA A 148 8.32 15.91 -10.64
CA ALA A 148 9.62 15.75 -11.28
C ALA A 148 10.42 17.06 -11.25
N GLY A 149 11.73 16.98 -11.02
CA GLY A 149 12.62 18.15 -10.92
C GLY A 149 12.49 18.98 -9.63
N LEU A 150 11.68 18.53 -8.65
CA LEU A 150 11.53 19.20 -7.36
C LEU A 150 12.88 19.32 -6.63
N GLN A 151 13.15 20.50 -6.08
CA GLN A 151 14.33 20.75 -5.24
C GLN A 151 14.05 20.36 -3.80
N PHE A 152 14.96 19.61 -3.20
CA PHE A 152 14.90 19.18 -1.81
C PHE A 152 15.84 20.03 -0.93
N PRO A 153 15.52 20.22 0.37
CA PRO A 153 14.32 19.76 1.07
C PRO A 153 13.08 20.59 0.69
N ALA A 154 11.94 19.91 0.54
CA ALA A 154 10.67 20.52 0.13
C ALA A 154 9.62 20.42 1.25
N PRO A 155 8.53 21.22 1.23
CA PRO A 155 7.38 20.97 2.09
C PRO A 155 6.80 19.58 1.87
N ALA A 156 6.45 18.90 2.96
CA ALA A 156 6.01 17.51 2.89
C ALA A 156 4.74 17.28 3.71
N LEU A 157 3.84 16.45 3.19
CA LEU A 157 2.68 15.91 3.88
C LEU A 157 2.87 14.41 4.06
N ILE A 158 2.99 13.97 5.32
CA ILE A 158 3.05 12.55 5.69
C ILE A 158 1.69 12.10 6.23
N TYR A 159 1.17 11.03 5.64
CA TYR A 159 -0.10 10.42 6.00
C TYR A 159 0.11 9.07 6.70
N GLY A 160 -0.73 8.77 7.69
CA GLY A 160 -0.75 7.45 8.35
C GLY A 160 -2.11 7.10 8.95
N TYR A 161 -2.40 5.80 9.01
CA TYR A 161 -3.63 5.25 9.59
C TYR A 161 -3.32 4.19 10.67
N GLY A 162 -2.77 3.04 10.26
CA GLY A 162 -2.18 2.05 11.16
C GLY A 162 -3.16 1.41 12.14
N ALA A 163 -4.36 1.02 11.71
CA ALA A 163 -5.33 0.33 12.56
C ALA A 163 -6.18 -0.67 11.77
N TYR A 164 -6.74 -1.65 12.49
CA TYR A 164 -7.69 -2.65 11.97
C TYR A 164 -7.15 -3.55 10.85
N GLU A 165 -5.83 -3.68 10.72
CA GLU A 165 -5.21 -4.37 9.56
C GLU A 165 -5.51 -3.66 8.22
N SER A 166 -6.03 -2.42 8.27
CA SER A 166 -6.30 -1.61 7.08
C SER A 166 -5.00 -1.22 6.41
N CYS A 167 -4.90 -1.44 5.11
CA CYS A 167 -3.74 -1.10 4.30
C CYS A 167 -3.97 0.23 3.57
N GLU A 168 -2.97 1.09 3.55
CA GLU A 168 -3.03 2.38 2.86
C GLU A 168 -2.33 2.34 1.50
N ASP A 169 -3.00 1.74 0.51
CA ASP A 169 -2.41 1.49 -0.81
C ASP A 169 -2.09 2.77 -1.62
N PRO A 170 -0.98 2.78 -2.39
CA PRO A 170 -0.69 3.88 -3.30
C PRO A 170 -1.76 3.96 -4.40
N ARG A 171 -2.65 4.94 -4.27
CA ARG A 171 -3.74 5.19 -5.22
C ARG A 171 -3.72 6.62 -5.74
N PHE A 172 -4.17 6.77 -6.98
CA PHE A 172 -4.30 8.07 -7.61
C PHE A 172 -5.32 8.94 -6.88
N SER A 173 -5.03 10.23 -6.75
CA SER A 173 -5.95 11.18 -6.13
C SER A 173 -5.80 12.57 -6.77
N ILE A 174 -6.88 13.06 -7.38
CA ILE A 174 -6.93 14.40 -7.97
C ILE A 174 -6.67 15.47 -6.90
N ALA A 175 -7.18 15.28 -5.68
CA ALA A 175 -6.96 16.21 -4.58
C ALA A 175 -5.48 16.36 -4.22
N ARG A 176 -4.67 15.32 -4.46
CA ARG A 176 -3.23 15.33 -4.18
C ARG A 176 -2.44 16.14 -5.20
N LEU A 177 -2.87 16.19 -6.47
CA LEU A 177 -2.17 16.92 -7.54
C LEU A 177 -1.93 18.38 -7.16
N SER A 178 -2.92 19.03 -6.55
CA SER A 178 -2.84 20.41 -6.06
C SER A 178 -1.65 20.65 -5.11
N LEU A 179 -1.33 19.68 -4.25
CA LEU A 179 -0.19 19.76 -3.33
C LEU A 179 1.14 19.56 -4.08
N LEU A 180 1.19 18.53 -4.93
CA LEU A 180 2.37 18.19 -5.73
C LEU A 180 2.78 19.33 -6.67
N ASP A 181 1.79 19.96 -7.30
CA ASP A 181 1.99 21.09 -8.21
C ASP A 181 2.49 22.35 -7.52
N ARG A 182 2.27 22.47 -6.20
CA ARG A 182 2.80 23.54 -5.34
C ARG A 182 4.17 23.19 -4.76
N GLY A 183 4.81 22.13 -5.26
CA GLY A 183 6.13 21.70 -4.84
C GLY A 183 6.15 20.96 -3.51
N MET A 184 5.02 20.35 -3.11
CA MET A 184 4.99 19.49 -1.93
C MET A 184 5.34 18.04 -2.27
N VAL A 185 5.89 17.33 -1.30
CA VAL A 185 6.04 15.88 -1.27
C VAL A 185 4.85 15.29 -0.54
N PHE A 186 4.29 14.20 -1.04
CA PHE A 186 3.31 13.39 -0.31
C PHE A 186 3.90 12.04 0.04
N VAL A 187 3.68 11.60 1.28
CA VAL A 187 4.21 10.33 1.80
C VAL A 187 3.10 9.56 2.50
N ILE A 188 3.00 8.27 2.25
CA ILE A 188 2.27 7.33 3.13
C ILE A 188 3.30 6.58 3.96
N ALA A 189 3.13 6.61 5.29
CA ALA A 189 3.86 5.76 6.21
C ALA A 189 3.03 4.52 6.56
N HIS A 190 3.50 3.35 6.12
CA HIS A 190 2.85 2.05 6.29
C HIS A 190 3.17 1.47 7.68
N VAL A 191 2.77 2.19 8.73
CA VAL A 191 3.11 1.89 10.13
C VAL A 191 2.42 0.63 10.66
N ARG A 192 2.98 0.00 11.69
CA ARG A 192 2.36 -1.17 12.35
C ARG A 192 0.94 -0.86 12.83
N GLY A 193 0.09 -1.89 12.79
CA GLY A 193 -1.35 -1.80 13.02
C GLY A 193 -2.16 -1.78 11.71
N GLY A 194 -1.51 -1.49 10.58
CA GLY A 194 -2.01 -1.86 9.24
C GLY A 194 -1.68 -3.31 8.88
N GLY A 195 -2.03 -3.73 7.67
CA GLY A 195 -1.86 -5.11 7.18
C GLY A 195 -0.77 -5.28 6.11
N GLU A 196 0.01 -4.24 5.85
CA GLU A 196 0.86 -4.11 4.67
C GLU A 196 1.94 -5.20 4.59
N LEU A 197 2.53 -5.58 5.73
CA LEU A 197 3.60 -6.59 5.82
C LEU A 197 3.13 -7.92 6.44
N GLY A 198 1.84 -8.24 6.31
CA GLY A 198 1.29 -9.48 6.86
C GLY A 198 0.60 -9.30 8.20
N ARG A 199 -0.01 -10.39 8.67
CA ARG A 199 -0.76 -10.41 9.95
C ARG A 199 0.09 -9.96 11.15
N PRO A 200 1.37 -10.34 11.28
CA PRO A 200 2.21 -9.85 12.38
C PRO A 200 2.31 -8.32 12.43
N TRP A 201 2.26 -7.63 11.28
CA TRP A 201 2.32 -6.17 11.21
C TRP A 201 1.16 -5.49 11.94
N TYR A 202 -0.03 -6.09 11.85
CA TYR A 202 -1.21 -5.65 12.59
C TYR A 202 -1.15 -6.02 14.07
N GLU A 203 -0.78 -7.27 14.37
CA GLU A 203 -0.72 -7.77 15.76
C GLU A 203 0.29 -6.98 16.60
N HIS A 204 1.43 -6.61 16.01
CA HIS A 204 2.43 -5.75 16.65
C HIS A 204 2.09 -4.25 16.63
N GLY A 205 0.87 -3.86 16.28
CA GLY A 205 0.39 -2.48 16.30
C GLY A 205 -1.01 -2.33 16.87
N LYS A 206 -1.43 -3.25 17.74
CA LYS A 206 -2.74 -3.23 18.42
C LYS A 206 -2.61 -3.52 19.91
N LEU A 207 -3.68 -3.23 20.65
CA LEU A 207 -3.78 -3.49 22.09
C LEU A 207 -2.57 -2.93 22.87
N LEU A 208 -1.87 -3.78 23.63
CA LEU A 208 -0.71 -3.36 24.43
C LEU A 208 0.49 -2.95 23.57
N GLU A 209 0.55 -3.40 22.32
CA GLU A 209 1.59 -3.02 21.35
C GLU A 209 1.20 -1.79 20.51
N LYS A 210 0.08 -1.12 20.82
CA LYS A 210 -0.42 0.00 20.01
C LYS A 210 0.56 1.17 19.91
N THR A 211 1.44 1.33 20.90
CA THR A 211 2.49 2.35 20.89
C THR A 211 3.40 2.25 19.67
N ASN A 212 3.60 1.05 19.13
CA ASN A 212 4.41 0.83 17.93
C ASN A 212 3.90 1.62 16.73
N THR A 213 2.58 1.73 16.53
CA THR A 213 1.98 2.57 15.47
C THR A 213 2.49 4.02 15.56
N PHE A 214 2.57 4.57 16.78
CA PHE A 214 2.94 5.96 17.01
C PHE A 214 4.44 6.17 16.83
N THR A 215 5.26 5.27 17.37
CA THR A 215 6.72 5.35 17.27
C THR A 215 7.20 5.09 15.84
N ASP A 216 6.54 4.22 15.08
CA ASP A 216 6.82 4.00 13.67
C ASP A 216 6.55 5.26 12.84
N PHE A 217 5.46 5.97 13.13
CA PHE A 217 5.15 7.22 12.45
C PHE A 217 6.20 8.31 12.76
N ILE A 218 6.64 8.40 14.02
CA ILE A 218 7.71 9.32 14.42
C ILE A 218 9.03 8.96 13.74
N ALA A 219 9.37 7.67 13.67
CA ALA A 219 10.56 7.19 12.97
C ALA A 219 10.51 7.52 11.47
N SER A 220 9.35 7.34 10.85
CA SER A 220 9.09 7.69 9.45
C SER A 220 9.26 9.19 9.20
N ALA A 221 8.69 10.03 10.06
CA ALA A 221 8.85 11.48 9.97
C ALA A 221 10.32 11.91 10.12
N ARG A 222 11.04 11.35 11.09
CA ARG A 222 12.47 11.62 11.30
C ARG A 222 13.29 11.21 10.09
N HIS A 223 13.05 10.02 9.55
CA HIS A 223 13.71 9.53 8.33
C HIS A 223 13.60 10.53 7.17
N LEU A 224 12.41 11.12 6.95
CA LEU A 224 12.22 12.13 5.89
C LEU A 224 13.03 13.41 6.13
N VAL A 225 13.25 13.80 7.38
CA VAL A 225 14.09 14.96 7.72
C VAL A 225 15.57 14.62 7.57
N ASP A 226 16.00 13.49 8.14
CA ASP A 226 17.40 13.07 8.18
C ASP A 226 17.95 12.76 6.78
N THR A 227 17.10 12.25 5.89
CA THR A 227 17.44 12.00 4.47
C THR A 227 17.28 13.25 3.59
N GLY A 228 16.92 14.40 4.15
CA GLY A 228 16.84 15.67 3.44
C GLY A 228 15.63 15.81 2.51
N VAL A 229 14.62 14.93 2.60
CA VAL A 229 13.35 15.07 1.86
C VAL A 229 12.62 16.34 2.30
N THR A 230 12.65 16.66 3.59
CA THR A 230 11.99 17.84 4.14
C THR A 230 12.77 18.43 5.31
N ARG A 231 12.22 19.50 5.91
CA ARG A 231 12.71 20.09 7.17
C ARG A 231 11.59 20.00 8.21
N PRO A 232 11.90 19.95 9.52
CA PRO A 232 10.90 19.87 10.57
C PRO A 232 9.80 20.94 10.46
N GLN A 233 10.17 22.19 10.18
CA GLN A 233 9.23 23.31 10.04
C GLN A 233 8.32 23.22 8.79
N ASN A 234 8.63 22.32 7.85
CA ASN A 234 7.95 22.16 6.57
C ASN A 234 7.19 20.82 6.47
N LEU A 235 7.22 20.00 7.52
CA LEU A 235 6.55 18.71 7.57
C LEU A 235 5.17 18.85 8.23
N VAL A 236 4.15 18.33 7.56
CA VAL A 236 2.76 18.30 8.02
C VAL A 236 2.32 16.85 8.13
N ALA A 237 1.64 16.50 9.22
CA ALA A 237 1.14 15.15 9.49
C ALA A 237 -0.38 15.12 9.32
N LEU A 238 -0.88 14.06 8.70
CA LEU A 238 -2.30 13.87 8.44
C LEU A 238 -2.73 12.45 8.81
N GLY A 239 -3.90 12.36 9.45
CA GLY A 239 -4.56 11.10 9.78
C GLY A 239 -6.04 11.38 10.10
N GLY A 240 -6.93 10.45 9.73
CA GLY A 240 -8.38 10.56 9.97
C GLY A 240 -8.93 9.30 10.61
N SER A 241 -10.06 9.41 11.34
CA SER A 241 -10.65 8.30 12.12
C SER A 241 -9.63 7.72 13.11
N ALA A 242 -9.26 6.43 13.05
CA ALA A 242 -8.17 5.88 13.86
C ALA A 242 -6.80 6.53 13.58
N GLY A 243 -6.58 7.05 12.37
CA GLY A 243 -5.43 7.92 12.08
C GLY A 243 -5.48 9.24 12.86
N GLY A 244 -6.65 9.70 13.31
CA GLY A 244 -6.79 10.85 14.21
C GLY A 244 -6.25 10.56 15.62
N LEU A 245 -6.44 9.33 16.13
CA LEU A 245 -5.79 8.86 17.35
C LEU A 245 -4.26 8.86 17.18
N LEU A 246 -3.76 8.38 16.04
CA LEU A 246 -2.34 8.43 15.70
C LEU A 246 -1.81 9.87 15.74
N MET A 247 -2.50 10.83 15.10
CA MET A 247 -2.11 12.24 15.15
C MET A 247 -2.09 12.80 16.58
N GLY A 248 -3.12 12.48 17.39
CA GLY A 248 -3.22 12.92 18.78
C GLY A 248 -2.08 12.39 19.65
N ALA A 249 -1.71 11.11 19.49
CA ALA A 249 -0.58 10.51 20.21
C ALA A 249 0.75 11.15 19.77
N VAL A 250 1.00 11.23 18.47
CA VAL A 250 2.25 11.77 17.90
C VAL A 250 2.46 13.23 18.31
N ALA A 251 1.42 14.07 18.26
CA ALA A 251 1.52 15.49 18.65
C ALA A 251 1.94 15.68 20.12
N ASN A 252 1.66 14.70 20.99
CA ASN A 252 2.08 14.71 22.39
C ASN A 252 3.45 14.04 22.60
N MET A 253 3.68 12.89 21.97
CA MET A 253 4.90 12.10 22.14
C MET A 253 6.13 12.73 21.48
N ALA A 254 5.98 13.26 20.26
CA ALA A 254 7.11 13.84 19.51
C ALA A 254 7.75 15.02 20.25
N ARG A 255 6.97 15.75 21.06
CA ARG A 255 7.46 16.85 21.91
C ARG A 255 8.43 16.38 22.99
N ASN A 256 8.21 15.19 23.54
CA ASN A 256 9.04 14.62 24.60
C ASN A 256 10.28 13.92 24.03
N CYS A 257 10.17 13.37 22.82
CA CYS A 257 11.26 12.65 22.18
C CYS A 257 12.19 13.56 21.35
N SER A 258 11.72 14.70 20.84
CA SER A 258 12.50 15.73 20.12
C SER A 258 11.78 17.09 20.14
N PRO A 259 12.04 17.95 21.14
CA PRO A 259 11.38 19.27 21.27
C PRO A 259 11.51 20.17 20.03
N GLU A 260 12.56 19.97 19.24
CA GLU A 260 12.88 20.73 18.03
C GLU A 260 12.14 20.22 16.77
N PHE A 261 11.54 19.03 16.81
CA PHE A 261 11.02 18.34 15.63
C PHE A 261 9.59 18.73 15.23
N TRP A 262 8.73 19.13 16.19
CA TRP A 262 7.36 19.59 15.91
C TRP A 262 7.02 20.91 16.61
N PRO A 263 7.55 22.06 16.12
CA PRO A 263 7.47 23.30 16.88
C PRO A 263 6.07 23.95 16.93
N ARG A 264 5.12 23.58 16.06
CA ARG A 264 3.87 24.35 15.86
C ARG A 264 2.63 23.51 15.58
N CYS A 265 1.92 23.14 16.64
CA CYS A 265 0.50 22.74 16.58
C CYS A 265 -0.42 23.72 17.35
N ARG A 266 0.00 24.98 17.56
CA ARG A 266 -0.73 25.96 18.39
C ARG A 266 -1.20 27.24 17.69
N SER A 267 -0.93 27.48 16.42
CA SER A 267 -1.16 28.81 15.81
C SER A 267 -2.30 28.93 14.78
N SER A 268 -3.23 27.98 14.69
CA SER A 268 -4.39 28.13 13.78
C SER A 268 -5.75 27.80 14.40
N MET A 269 -5.86 27.87 15.73
CA MET A 269 -7.16 27.87 16.43
C MET A 269 -7.29 29.12 17.32
N ARG A 270 -7.06 30.29 16.73
CA ARG A 270 -7.61 31.56 17.16
C ARG A 270 -8.05 32.33 15.94
#